data_AF-A0A819FA30-F1
#
_entry.id   AF-A0A819FA30-F1
#
_cell.length_a   1.000
_cell.length_b   1.000
_cell.length_c   1.000
_cell.angle_alpha   90.00
_cell.angle_beta   90.00
_cell.angle_gamma   90.00
#
_symmetry.space_group_name_H-M   'P 1'
#
loop_
_entity.id
_entity.type
_entity.pdbx_description
1 polymer ?
#
loop_
_entity_poly.entity_id
_entity_poly.type
_entity_poly.pdbx_seq_one_letter_code
_entity_poly.pdbx_strand_id
1 'polypeptide(L)'
;MSFNYSSIIDVGISPDDPLFWRLPTPSDCKTIRIIGIFLCLAAYTGFILNGSLLISFLRHKALRTPPNIFIMFMSGIGLFACCANLPLTGTSSIFCYWLYNRAGCQIEGFAAFLYGCSSCYLLCTVSLSRCYIIVRPFNAKDVTVRLRRMREKIAHGAKAELSQKRIEMERRILKSIIMTVFGFVFTWTPYTVTFFISAFSRSNYTVPPMATFICSCFAKTSVMWIPFLYMSTSTQFRLSLVDIAALDRLSATTTAAGEAPKATTAVRQTGKKSISPDNVSNDKDIVTIGK
;
A
#
# COMPACT_ATOMS: atom_id res chain seq x y z
N MET A 1 3.22 17.70 15.79
CA MET A 1 3.27 19.18 15.85
C MET A 1 4.39 19.56 16.81
N SER A 2 5.39 20.31 16.36
CA SER A 2 6.41 20.84 17.25
C SER A 2 5.83 22.08 17.94
N PHE A 3 5.00 21.84 18.97
CA PHE A 3 4.64 22.92 19.88
C PHE A 3 5.94 23.44 20.48
N ASN A 4 6.17 24.75 20.37
CA ASN A 4 7.29 25.37 21.05
C ASN A 4 6.95 25.34 22.55
N TYR A 5 7.32 24.24 23.22
CA TYR A 5 6.99 23.96 24.61
C TYR A 5 7.43 25.09 25.53
N SER A 6 8.53 25.77 25.18
CA SER A 6 9.08 26.91 25.89
C SER A 6 8.08 28.05 26.06
N SER A 7 7.25 28.34 25.05
CA SER A 7 6.22 29.40 25.11
C SER A 7 4.90 28.97 25.77
N ILE A 8 4.72 27.68 26.07
CA ILE A 8 3.49 27.15 26.70
C ILE A 8 3.68 26.99 28.22
N ILE A 9 4.92 26.70 28.67
CA ILE A 9 5.26 26.65 30.10
C ILE A 9 5.07 28.02 30.76
N ASP A 10 5.21 29.12 30.02
CA ASP A 10 4.98 30.48 30.51
C ASP A 10 3.52 30.76 30.92
N VAL A 11 2.56 29.91 30.55
CA VAL A 11 1.13 30.07 30.88
C VAL A 11 0.76 29.40 32.21
N GLY A 12 1.64 28.57 32.79
CA GLY A 12 1.39 27.92 34.09
C GLY A 12 0.29 26.85 34.12
N ILE A 13 -0.24 26.45 32.95
CA ILE A 13 -1.31 25.44 32.82
C ILE A 13 -0.68 24.05 32.65
N SER A 14 -1.07 23.09 33.49
CA SER A 14 -0.61 21.69 33.39
C SER A 14 -1.11 21.01 32.10
N PRO A 15 -0.30 20.15 31.45
CA PRO A 15 -0.75 19.35 30.29
C PRO A 15 -1.94 18.41 30.57
N ASP A 16 -2.22 18.14 31.85
CA ASP A 16 -3.39 17.35 32.29
C ASP A 16 -4.67 18.19 32.33
N ASP A 17 -4.57 19.52 32.29
CA ASP A 17 -5.73 20.40 32.17
C ASP A 17 -6.24 20.42 30.71
N PRO A 18 -7.54 20.16 30.45
CA PRO A 18 -8.13 20.26 29.11
C PRO A 18 -7.93 21.64 28.44
N LEU A 19 -7.76 22.71 29.22
CA LEU A 19 -7.56 24.06 28.71
C LEU A 19 -6.22 24.21 27.97
N PHE A 20 -5.19 23.46 28.37
CA PHE A 20 -3.88 23.43 27.71
C PHE A 20 -4.00 23.16 26.20
N TRP A 21 -4.86 22.22 25.83
CA TRP A 21 -5.02 21.77 24.44
C TRP A 21 -5.86 22.73 23.58
N ARG A 22 -6.58 23.65 24.21
CA ARG A 22 -7.38 24.69 23.52
C ARG A 22 -6.60 25.97 23.24
N LEU A 23 -5.34 26.06 23.67
CA LEU A 23 -4.51 27.21 23.39
C LEU A 23 -4.30 27.36 21.87
N PRO A 24 -4.52 28.57 21.32
CA PRO A 24 -4.36 28.81 19.90
C PRO A 24 -2.89 28.68 19.51
N THR A 25 -2.67 28.15 18.31
CA THR A 25 -1.32 28.07 17.75
C THR A 25 -0.74 29.47 17.47
N PRO A 26 0.58 29.68 17.68
CA PRO A 26 1.20 31.01 17.57
C PRO A 26 1.42 31.49 16.12
N SER A 27 0.95 30.76 15.11
CA SER A 27 1.12 31.12 13.69
C SER A 27 -0.21 31.51 13.05
N ASP A 28 -0.17 32.16 11.87
CA ASP A 28 -1.38 32.60 11.18
C ASP A 28 -2.32 31.41 10.88
N CYS A 29 -3.51 31.46 11.47
CA CYS A 29 -4.54 30.43 11.36
C CYS A 29 -5.01 30.23 9.90
N LYS A 30 -4.91 31.24 9.02
CA LYS A 30 -5.22 31.07 7.58
C LYS A 30 -4.28 30.05 6.93
N THR A 31 -2.98 30.18 7.16
CA THR A 31 -1.96 29.28 6.61
C THR A 31 -2.10 27.86 7.18
N ILE A 32 -2.31 27.75 8.50
CA ILE A 32 -2.49 26.46 9.16
C ILE A 32 -3.75 25.74 8.65
N ARG A 33 -4.84 26.46 8.36
CA ARG A 33 -6.05 25.87 7.78
C ARG A 33 -5.82 25.25 6.41
N ILE A 34 -5.11 25.96 5.53
CA ILE A 34 -4.76 25.44 4.20
C ILE A 34 -3.96 24.15 4.33
N ILE A 35 -2.98 24.13 5.24
CA ILE A 35 -2.19 22.94 5.57
C ILE A 35 -3.09 21.81 6.10
N GLY A 36 -4.03 22.12 6.98
CA GLY A 36 -4.97 21.15 7.54
C GLY A 36 -5.84 20.47 6.47
N ILE A 37 -6.39 21.26 5.54
CA ILE A 37 -7.13 20.74 4.38
C ILE A 37 -6.24 19.83 3.54
N PHE A 38 -5.02 20.27 3.24
CA PHE A 38 -4.05 19.46 2.50
C PHE A 38 -3.75 18.12 3.19
N LEU A 39 -3.54 18.12 4.51
CA LEU A 39 -3.28 16.91 5.28
C LEU A 39 -4.48 15.96 5.33
N CYS A 40 -5.71 16.47 5.36
CA CYS A 40 -6.92 15.65 5.25
C CYS A 40 -7.06 15.01 3.86
N LEU A 41 -6.80 15.76 2.79
CA LEU A 41 -6.76 15.22 1.43
C LEU A 41 -5.67 14.17 1.29
N ALA A 42 -4.49 14.43 1.85
CA ALA A 42 -3.38 13.49 1.91
C ALA A 42 -3.75 12.20 2.65
N ALA A 43 -4.48 12.29 3.76
CA ALA A 43 -4.98 11.13 4.50
C ALA A 43 -5.95 10.30 3.65
N TYR A 44 -6.89 10.97 2.97
CA TYR A 44 -7.86 10.31 2.10
C TYR A 44 -7.17 9.59 0.93
N THR A 45 -6.31 10.27 0.18
CA THR A 45 -5.57 9.67 -0.94
C THR A 45 -4.66 8.54 -0.44
N GLY A 46 -3.97 8.74 0.67
CA GLY A 46 -3.14 7.71 1.30
C GLY A 46 -3.93 6.48 1.70
N PHE A 47 -5.14 6.65 2.24
CA PHE A 47 -6.02 5.54 2.61
C PHE A 47 -6.42 4.71 1.39
N ILE A 48 -6.88 5.36 0.31
CA ILE A 48 -7.27 4.68 -0.92
C ILE A 48 -6.09 3.92 -1.54
N LEU A 49 -4.94 4.58 -1.66
CA LEU A 49 -3.75 3.99 -2.27
C LEU A 49 -3.23 2.79 -1.47
N ASN A 50 -3.00 2.95 -0.17
CA ASN A 50 -2.51 1.85 0.68
C ASN A 50 -3.54 0.72 0.81
N GLY A 51 -4.84 1.06 0.84
CA GLY A 51 -5.93 0.09 0.83
C GLY A 51 -5.94 -0.75 -0.44
N SER A 52 -5.84 -0.12 -1.60
CA SER A 52 -5.77 -0.82 -2.89
C SER A 52 -4.55 -1.75 -3.01
N LEU A 53 -3.39 -1.32 -2.48
CA LEU A 53 -2.20 -2.18 -2.39
C LEU A 53 -2.46 -3.41 -1.53
N LEU A 54 -2.96 -3.18 -0.32
CA LEU A 54 -3.21 -4.26 0.63
C LEU A 54 -4.22 -5.27 0.05
N ILE A 55 -5.33 -4.79 -0.51
CA ILE A 55 -6.35 -5.64 -1.16
C ILE A 55 -5.73 -6.46 -2.29
N SER A 56 -4.89 -5.86 -3.13
CA SER A 56 -4.24 -6.57 -4.24
C SER A 56 -3.34 -7.71 -3.74
N PHE A 57 -2.54 -7.48 -2.70
CA PHE A 57 -1.74 -8.55 -2.09
C PHE A 57 -2.59 -9.63 -1.41
N LEU A 58 -3.71 -9.24 -0.79
CA LEU A 58 -4.64 -10.18 -0.16
C LEU A 58 -5.41 -11.01 -1.18
N ARG A 59 -5.80 -10.45 -2.32
CA ARG A 59 -6.54 -11.16 -3.38
C ARG A 59 -5.64 -12.05 -4.23
N HIS A 60 -4.41 -11.62 -4.55
CA HIS A 60 -3.54 -12.34 -5.48
C HIS A 60 -2.34 -12.96 -4.75
N LYS A 61 -2.45 -14.26 -4.43
CA LYS A 61 -1.36 -15.02 -3.79
C LYS A 61 -0.06 -14.99 -4.58
N ALA A 62 -0.13 -14.91 -5.92
CA ALA A 62 1.02 -14.80 -6.81
C ALA A 62 1.87 -13.53 -6.55
N LEU A 63 1.28 -12.48 -5.98
CA LEU A 63 1.99 -11.26 -5.63
C LEU A 63 2.74 -11.38 -4.29
N ARG A 64 2.50 -12.39 -3.46
CA ARG A 64 3.07 -12.52 -2.10
C ARG A 64 4.47 -13.12 -2.11
N THR A 65 5.35 -12.54 -2.90
CA THR A 65 6.77 -12.89 -2.91
C THR A 65 7.46 -12.29 -1.67
N PRO A 66 8.62 -12.83 -1.22
CA PRO A 66 9.36 -12.28 -0.08
C PRO A 66 9.53 -10.76 -0.08
N PRO A 67 9.91 -10.08 -1.19
CA PRO A 67 9.99 -8.62 -1.20
C PRO A 67 8.64 -7.91 -1.06
N ASN A 68 7.56 -8.52 -1.59
CA ASN A 68 6.23 -7.92 -1.58
C ASN A 68 5.51 -8.08 -0.24
N ILE A 69 5.85 -9.10 0.56
CA ILE A 69 5.34 -9.24 1.93
C ILE A 69 5.66 -8.01 2.77
N PHE A 70 6.85 -7.45 2.58
CA PHE A 70 7.22 -6.25 3.30
C PHE A 70 6.45 -5.00 2.85
N ILE A 71 6.20 -4.86 1.55
CA ILE A 71 5.39 -3.77 1.01
C ILE A 71 3.95 -3.89 1.52
N MET A 72 3.44 -5.12 1.63
CA MET A 72 2.14 -5.41 2.24
C MET A 72 2.10 -4.97 3.72
N PHE A 73 3.12 -5.29 4.51
CA PHE A 73 3.22 -4.82 5.91
C PHE A 73 3.22 -3.28 5.99
N MET A 74 4.01 -2.62 5.13
CA MET A 74 4.04 -1.16 5.04
C MET A 74 2.70 -0.55 4.64
N SER A 75 1.95 -1.18 3.73
CA SER A 75 0.60 -0.70 3.38
C SER A 75 -0.36 -0.77 4.56
N GLY A 76 -0.24 -1.79 5.42
CA GLY A 76 -1.02 -1.88 6.67
C GLY A 76 -0.69 -0.76 7.66
N ILE A 77 0.60 -0.48 7.88
CA ILE A 77 1.02 0.63 8.74
C ILE A 77 0.66 1.99 8.13
N GLY A 78 0.76 2.12 6.80
CA GLY A 78 0.33 3.30 6.06
C GLY A 78 -1.16 3.59 6.26
N LEU A 79 -2.01 2.56 6.23
CA LEU A 79 -3.44 2.69 6.55
C LEU A 79 -3.65 3.16 7.99
N PHE A 80 -2.94 2.57 8.96
CA PHE A 80 -3.01 3.01 10.35
C PHE A 80 -2.61 4.48 10.49
N ALA A 81 -1.53 4.92 9.84
CA ALA A 81 -1.12 6.33 9.83
C ALA A 81 -2.15 7.26 9.17
N CYS A 82 -2.82 6.80 8.10
CA CYS A 82 -3.89 7.54 7.43
C CYS A 82 -5.16 7.66 8.28
N CYS A 83 -5.33 6.85 9.34
CA CYS A 83 -6.44 6.96 10.29
C CYS A 83 -6.04 7.71 11.57
N ALA A 84 -4.83 7.48 12.07
CA ALA A 84 -4.41 7.88 13.42
C ALA A 84 -3.38 9.04 13.45
N ASN A 85 -2.69 9.34 12.35
CA ASN A 85 -1.70 10.43 12.30
C ASN A 85 -2.18 11.64 11.50
N LEU A 86 -2.41 11.43 10.20
CA LEU A 86 -2.72 12.54 9.29
C LEU A 86 -4.06 13.21 9.61
N PRO A 87 -5.16 12.48 9.88
CA PRO A 87 -6.44 13.12 10.22
C PRO A 87 -6.37 13.92 11.51
N LEU A 88 -5.75 13.38 12.57
CA LEU A 88 -5.64 14.07 13.86
C LEU A 88 -4.85 15.37 13.73
N THR A 89 -3.78 15.36 12.93
CA THR A 89 -3.02 16.59 12.63
C THR A 89 -3.83 17.54 11.74
N GLY A 90 -4.49 17.02 10.71
CA GLY A 90 -5.21 17.81 9.72
C GLY A 90 -6.41 18.55 10.31
N THR A 91 -7.26 17.86 11.06
CA THR A 91 -8.42 18.48 11.73
C THR A 91 -7.99 19.49 12.78
N SER A 92 -7.00 19.16 13.62
CA SER A 92 -6.44 20.12 14.60
C SER A 92 -5.87 21.38 13.91
N SER A 93 -5.30 21.22 12.72
CA SER A 93 -4.80 22.35 11.92
C SER A 93 -5.96 23.21 11.36
N ILE A 94 -7.07 22.61 10.93
CA ILE A 94 -8.25 23.35 10.46
C ILE A 94 -8.86 24.22 11.57
N PHE A 95 -8.91 23.68 12.79
CA PHE A 95 -9.43 24.40 13.96
C PHE A 95 -8.39 25.32 14.62
N CYS A 96 -7.12 25.26 14.22
CA CYS A 96 -6.01 26.07 14.74
C CYS A 96 -5.67 25.88 16.23
N TYR A 97 -6.16 24.78 16.82
CA TYR A 97 -5.82 24.30 18.17
C TYR A 97 -5.93 22.76 18.19
N TRP A 98 -5.44 22.11 19.25
CA TRP A 98 -5.44 20.65 19.33
C TRP A 98 -6.78 20.10 19.82
N LEU A 99 -7.45 19.26 19.02
CA LEU A 99 -8.81 18.76 19.34
C LEU A 99 -8.83 17.56 20.29
N TYR A 100 -7.78 16.76 20.29
CA TYR A 100 -7.85 15.38 20.77
C TYR A 100 -7.22 15.16 22.16
N ASN A 101 -6.96 16.25 22.88
CA ASN A 101 -6.32 16.25 24.20
C ASN A 101 -5.03 15.40 24.22
N ARG A 102 -4.62 14.95 25.41
CA ARG A 102 -3.43 14.13 25.62
C ARG A 102 -3.45 12.80 24.87
N ALA A 103 -4.60 12.11 24.87
CA ALA A 103 -4.74 10.80 24.24
C ALA A 103 -4.46 10.85 22.73
N GLY A 104 -5.06 11.81 22.01
CA GLY A 104 -4.79 11.97 20.59
C GLY A 104 -3.36 12.37 20.29
N CYS A 105 -2.73 13.17 21.15
CA CYS A 105 -1.32 13.57 20.97
C CYS A 105 -0.41 12.34 21.03
N GLN A 106 -0.66 11.42 21.96
CA GLN A 106 0.09 10.17 22.08
C GLN A 106 -0.17 9.25 20.89
N ILE A 107 -1.42 9.12 20.44
CA ILE A 107 -1.80 8.31 19.27
C ILE A 107 -1.13 8.85 18.00
N GLU A 108 -1.17 10.17 17.76
CA GLU A 108 -0.53 10.81 16.61
C GLU A 108 0.97 10.55 16.62
N GLY A 109 1.63 10.77 17.77
CA GLY A 109 3.07 10.55 17.92
C GLY A 109 3.46 9.08 17.72
N PHE A 110 2.71 8.14 18.32
CA PHE A 110 2.95 6.71 18.16
C PHE A 110 2.78 6.27 16.70
N ALA A 111 1.72 6.72 16.02
CA ALA A 111 1.48 6.40 14.62
C ALA A 111 2.57 6.96 13.69
N ALA A 112 3.04 8.19 13.92
CA ALA A 112 4.18 8.75 13.19
C ALA A 112 5.46 7.93 13.42
N PHE A 113 5.75 7.59 14.67
CA PHE A 113 6.95 6.85 15.04
C PHE A 113 6.94 5.44 14.42
N LEU A 114 5.85 4.70 14.57
CA LEU A 114 5.70 3.36 14.01
C LEU A 114 5.87 3.36 12.49
N TYR A 115 5.26 4.33 11.80
CA TYR A 115 5.39 4.47 10.35
C TYR A 115 6.83 4.80 9.92
N GLY A 116 7.48 5.76 10.59
CA GLY A 116 8.86 6.15 10.31
C GLY A 116 9.85 5.00 10.55
N CYS A 117 9.81 4.36 11.72
CA CYS A 117 10.70 3.26 12.07
C CYS A 117 10.51 2.03 11.17
N SER A 118 9.26 1.67 10.85
CA SER A 118 8.99 0.55 9.96
C SER A 118 9.46 0.82 8.54
N SER A 119 9.34 2.06 8.06
CA SER A 119 9.89 2.47 6.76
C SER A 119 11.42 2.30 6.73
N CYS A 120 12.12 2.78 7.76
CA CYS A 120 13.58 2.61 7.86
C CYS A 120 14.00 1.13 7.93
N TYR A 121 13.32 0.34 8.76
CA TYR A 121 13.57 -1.09 8.90
C TYR A 121 13.37 -1.83 7.57
N LEU A 122 12.32 -1.45 6.83
CA LEU A 122 12.07 -1.99 5.50
C LEU A 122 13.22 -1.69 4.55
N LEU A 123 13.60 -0.42 4.43
CA LEU A 123 14.66 0.00 3.51
C LEU A 123 15.97 -0.73 3.83
N CYS A 124 16.30 -0.90 5.11
CA CYS A 124 17.45 -1.67 5.56
C CYS A 124 17.34 -3.15 5.16
N THR A 125 16.23 -3.80 5.50
CA THR A 125 16.01 -5.24 5.22
C THR A 125 16.03 -5.53 3.72
N VAL A 126 15.39 -4.68 2.93
CA VAL A 126 15.37 -4.82 1.47
C VAL A 126 16.78 -4.66 0.91
N SER A 127 17.54 -3.67 1.37
CA SER A 127 18.94 -3.48 0.96
C SER A 127 19.79 -4.70 1.29
N LEU A 128 19.70 -5.21 2.53
CA LEU A 128 20.42 -6.40 2.98
C LEU A 128 20.03 -7.65 2.19
N SER A 129 18.73 -7.84 1.92
CA SER A 129 18.24 -9.00 1.14
C SER A 129 18.83 -9.02 -0.27
N ARG A 130 19.04 -7.84 -0.88
CA ARG A 130 19.61 -7.71 -2.22
C ARG A 130 21.12 -7.89 -2.19
N CYS A 131 21.81 -7.31 -1.22
CA CYS A 131 23.23 -7.57 -1.01
C CYS A 131 23.50 -9.07 -0.83
N TYR A 132 22.68 -9.77 -0.04
CA TYR A 132 22.83 -11.20 0.18
C TYR A 132 22.64 -12.04 -1.09
N ILE A 133 21.58 -11.80 -1.86
CA ILE A 133 21.30 -12.51 -3.12
C ILE A 133 22.40 -12.28 -4.16
N ILE A 134 22.90 -11.04 -4.26
CA ILE A 134 23.95 -10.68 -5.23
C ILE A 134 25.30 -11.32 -4.85
N VAL A 135 25.66 -11.30 -3.56
CA VAL A 135 26.95 -11.80 -3.08
C VAL A 135 27.00 -13.33 -2.99
N ARG A 136 25.87 -14.00 -2.72
CA ARG A 136 25.79 -15.46 -2.62
C ARG A 136 24.83 -16.05 -3.67
N PRO A 137 25.26 -16.20 -4.93
CA PRO A 137 24.49 -16.95 -5.89
C PRO A 137 24.35 -18.41 -5.41
N PHE A 138 23.12 -18.91 -5.37
CA PHE A 138 22.79 -20.29 -4.99
C PHE A 138 23.64 -21.30 -5.78
N ASN A 139 24.57 -21.99 -5.10
CA ASN A 139 25.36 -23.08 -5.67
C ASN A 139 24.53 -24.37 -5.70
N ALA A 140 23.66 -24.51 -6.70
CA ALA A 140 22.97 -25.76 -6.99
C ALA A 140 23.87 -26.66 -7.86
N LYS A 141 24.83 -27.35 -7.22
CA LYS A 141 25.57 -28.44 -7.84
C LYS A 141 25.40 -29.69 -6.97
N ASP A 142 24.47 -30.55 -7.38
CA ASP A 142 24.65 -32.01 -7.39
C ASP A 142 23.41 -32.67 -8.04
N VAL A 143 23.55 -33.91 -8.51
CA VAL A 143 22.49 -34.88 -8.92
C VAL A 143 22.30 -35.21 -10.42
N THR A 144 22.70 -34.42 -11.44
CA THR A 144 22.26 -34.76 -12.83
C THR A 144 23.31 -34.59 -13.95
N VAL A 145 24.27 -35.51 -14.07
CA VAL A 145 25.38 -35.39 -15.05
C VAL A 145 25.22 -36.23 -16.34
N ARG A 146 24.42 -37.31 -16.39
CA ARG A 146 24.50 -38.26 -17.53
C ARG A 146 23.48 -38.11 -18.67
N LEU A 147 22.30 -37.51 -18.44
CA LEU A 147 21.28 -37.26 -19.49
C LEU A 147 21.43 -35.90 -20.21
N ARG A 148 22.55 -35.21 -19.96
CA ARG A 148 22.66 -33.76 -20.08
C ARG A 148 23.11 -33.30 -21.49
N ARG A 149 23.96 -34.05 -22.20
CA ARG A 149 24.69 -33.57 -23.41
C ARG A 149 23.89 -33.22 -24.68
N MET A 150 22.75 -33.85 -24.95
CA MET A 150 21.92 -33.49 -26.12
C MET A 150 20.77 -32.54 -25.77
N ARG A 151 20.21 -32.67 -24.57
CA ARG A 151 19.33 -31.64 -23.99
C ARG A 151 20.09 -30.34 -23.76
N GLU A 152 21.40 -30.38 -23.55
CA GLU A 152 22.25 -29.24 -23.20
C GLU A 152 22.29 -28.12 -24.23
N LYS A 153 22.20 -28.36 -25.55
CA LYS A 153 22.25 -27.23 -26.50
C LYS A 153 20.95 -26.41 -26.50
N ILE A 154 19.81 -27.08 -26.56
CA ILE A 154 18.47 -26.46 -26.46
C ILE A 154 18.25 -25.93 -25.04
N ALA A 155 18.67 -26.68 -24.02
CA ALA A 155 18.60 -26.26 -22.63
C ALA A 155 19.63 -25.16 -22.29
N HIS A 156 20.79 -25.04 -22.95
CA HIS A 156 21.72 -23.93 -22.74
C HIS A 156 21.13 -22.64 -23.27
N GLY A 157 20.49 -22.68 -24.46
CA GLY A 157 19.75 -21.55 -24.99
C GLY A 157 18.60 -21.13 -24.06
N ALA A 158 17.74 -22.08 -23.68
CA ALA A 158 16.62 -21.82 -22.78
C ALA A 158 17.06 -21.38 -21.36
N LYS A 159 18.17 -21.90 -20.84
CA LYS A 159 18.72 -21.56 -19.52
C LYS A 159 19.43 -20.21 -19.54
N ALA A 160 20.10 -19.85 -20.62
CA ALA A 160 20.64 -18.50 -20.83
C ALA A 160 19.51 -17.47 -20.93
N GLU A 161 18.45 -17.76 -21.69
CA GLU A 161 17.26 -16.91 -21.80
C GLU A 161 16.54 -16.74 -20.45
N LEU A 162 16.34 -17.82 -19.70
CA LEU A 162 15.72 -17.77 -18.36
C LEU A 162 16.59 -17.00 -17.35
N SER A 163 17.92 -17.15 -17.43
CA SER A 163 18.87 -16.39 -16.62
C SER A 163 18.85 -14.90 -16.96
N GLN A 164 18.78 -14.53 -18.24
CA GLN A 164 18.63 -13.14 -18.68
C GLN A 164 17.30 -12.55 -18.21
N LYS A 165 16.19 -13.28 -18.37
CA LYS A 165 14.87 -12.87 -17.86
C LYS A 165 14.90 -12.65 -16.35
N ARG A 166 15.57 -13.54 -15.59
CA ARG A 166 15.77 -13.38 -14.14
C ARG A 166 16.57 -12.13 -13.81
N ILE A 167 17.71 -11.90 -14.46
CA ILE A 167 18.56 -10.72 -14.26
C ILE A 167 17.78 -9.44 -14.58
N GLU A 168 16.98 -9.44 -15.65
CA GLU A 168 16.17 -8.28 -16.01
C GLU A 168 15.08 -8.01 -14.98
N MET A 169 14.38 -9.05 -14.51
CA MET A 169 13.40 -8.92 -13.42
C MET A 169 14.06 -8.40 -12.13
N GLU A 170 15.22 -8.93 -11.76
CA GLU A 170 15.98 -8.48 -10.59
C GLU A 170 16.39 -7.00 -10.71
N ARG A 171 16.85 -6.57 -11.89
CA ARG A 171 17.18 -5.15 -12.16
C ARG A 171 15.95 -4.26 -12.04
N ARG A 172 14.79 -4.67 -12.56
CA ARG A 172 13.53 -3.90 -12.43
C ARG A 172 13.12 -3.75 -10.97
N ILE A 173 13.26 -4.82 -10.17
CA ILE A 173 12.97 -4.80 -8.74
C ILE A 173 13.96 -3.89 -8.00
N LEU A 174 15.26 -4.02 -8.27
CA LEU A 174 16.30 -3.15 -7.69
C LEU A 174 16.06 -1.68 -8.02
N LYS A 175 15.69 -1.37 -9.27
CA LYS A 175 15.34 -0.01 -9.68
C LYS A 175 14.17 0.54 -8.86
N SER A 176 13.13 -0.25 -8.65
CA SER A 176 11.99 0.13 -7.80
C SER A 176 12.39 0.41 -6.35
N ILE A 177 13.25 -0.43 -5.78
CA ILE A 177 13.80 -0.26 -4.43
C ILE A 177 14.59 1.03 -4.32
N ILE A 178 15.50 1.28 -5.26
CA ILE A 178 16.32 2.50 -5.29
C ILE A 178 15.42 3.73 -5.36
N MET A 179 14.43 3.75 -6.25
CA MET A 179 13.45 4.84 -6.35
C MET A 179 12.71 5.06 -5.02
N THR A 180 12.38 3.98 -4.30
CA THR A 180 11.69 4.05 -3.00
C THR A 180 12.59 4.61 -1.90
N VAL A 181 13.86 4.21 -1.85
CA VAL A 181 14.86 4.78 -0.92
C VAL A 181 15.02 6.28 -1.18
N PHE A 182 15.20 6.67 -2.43
CA PHE A 182 15.33 8.08 -2.80
C PHE A 182 14.10 8.90 -2.42
N GLY A 183 12.88 8.39 -2.69
CA GLY A 183 11.64 9.07 -2.31
C GLY A 183 11.49 9.24 -0.79
N PHE A 184 11.87 8.23 -0.01
CA PHE A 184 11.84 8.32 1.45
C PHE A 184 12.83 9.36 1.98
N VAL A 185 14.09 9.31 1.53
CA VAL A 185 15.12 10.29 1.94
C VAL A 185 14.66 11.70 1.54
N PHE A 186 14.22 11.90 0.31
CA PHE A 186 13.77 13.21 -0.16
C PHE A 186 12.63 13.80 0.68
N THR A 187 11.65 12.98 1.08
CA THR A 187 10.49 13.44 1.84
C THR A 187 10.76 13.63 3.33
N TRP A 188 11.68 12.86 3.91
CA TRP A 188 11.98 12.91 5.34
C TRP A 188 13.15 13.83 5.70
N THR A 189 14.15 14.00 4.81
CA THR A 189 15.35 14.79 5.09
C THR A 189 15.05 16.22 5.54
N PRO A 190 14.15 17.00 4.90
CA PRO A 190 13.87 18.37 5.34
C PRO A 190 13.37 18.41 6.80
N TYR A 191 12.48 17.49 7.16
CA TYR A 191 11.96 17.40 8.53
C TYR A 191 13.04 17.00 9.52
N THR A 192 13.84 15.98 9.19
CA THR A 192 14.96 15.56 10.03
C THR A 192 15.95 16.71 10.25
N VAL A 193 16.33 17.44 9.20
CA VAL A 193 17.23 18.60 9.31
C VAL A 193 16.69 19.66 10.28
N THR A 194 15.39 20.01 10.21
CA THR A 194 14.80 20.97 11.16
C THR A 194 14.89 20.51 12.62
N PHE A 195 14.71 19.20 12.86
CA PHE A 195 14.86 18.61 14.19
C PHE A 195 16.32 18.66 14.66
N PHE A 196 17.27 18.29 13.81
CA PHE A 196 18.71 18.34 14.14
C PHE A 196 19.17 19.77 14.45
N ILE A 197 18.77 20.76 13.65
CA ILE A 197 19.08 22.17 13.94
C ILE A 197 18.50 22.58 15.28
N SER A 198 17.24 22.22 15.57
CA SER A 198 16.59 22.56 16.85
C SER A 198 17.24 21.87 18.04
N ALA A 199 17.77 20.65 17.88
CA ALA A 199 18.37 19.86 18.95
C ALA A 199 19.83 20.24 19.25
N PHE A 200 20.61 20.65 18.24
CA PHE A 200 22.06 20.85 18.35
C PHE A 200 22.51 22.31 18.19
N SER A 201 21.64 23.24 17.83
CA SER A 201 21.99 24.66 17.77
C SER A 201 22.34 25.19 19.16
N ARG A 202 23.60 25.59 19.35
CA ARG A 202 24.12 26.19 20.60
C ARG A 202 23.69 27.65 20.82
N SER A 203 23.15 28.32 19.79
CA SER A 203 22.64 29.69 19.90
C SER A 203 21.10 29.67 20.01
N ASN A 204 20.51 30.74 20.55
CA ASN A 204 19.05 30.99 20.63
C ASN A 204 18.32 31.02 19.26
N TYR A 205 18.88 30.40 18.22
CA TYR A 205 18.27 30.20 16.93
C TYR A 205 17.14 29.17 17.06
N THR A 206 15.90 29.67 17.07
CA THR A 206 14.69 28.87 16.92
C THR A 206 14.34 28.76 15.45
N VAL A 207 14.22 27.55 14.92
CA VAL A 207 13.72 27.32 13.56
C VAL A 207 12.32 27.95 13.44
N PRO A 208 12.06 28.77 12.40
CA PRO A 208 10.75 29.38 12.22
C PRO A 208 9.64 28.31 12.22
N PRO A 209 8.56 28.47 13.01
CA PRO A 209 7.50 27.46 13.12
C PRO A 209 6.96 27.00 11.76
N MET A 210 6.76 27.93 10.84
CA MET A 210 6.27 27.64 9.48
C MET A 210 7.21 26.74 8.67
N ALA A 211 8.53 26.88 8.81
CA ALA A 211 9.48 26.00 8.14
C ALA A 211 9.38 24.56 8.67
N THR A 212 9.28 24.40 9.99
CA THR A 212 9.08 23.09 10.64
C THR A 212 7.75 22.46 10.23
N PHE A 213 6.68 23.25 10.14
CA PHE A 213 5.37 22.78 9.66
C PHE A 213 5.40 22.30 8.21
N ILE A 214 5.98 23.09 7.30
CA ILE A 214 6.12 22.71 5.89
C ILE A 214 6.94 21.42 5.76
N CYS A 215 8.09 21.35 6.44
CA CYS A 215 8.93 20.15 6.43
C CYS A 215 8.19 18.93 7.00
N SER A 216 7.41 19.11 8.08
CA SER A 216 6.56 18.04 8.63
C SER A 216 5.49 17.58 7.65
N CYS A 217 4.93 18.48 6.81
CA CYS A 217 3.95 18.11 5.80
C CYS A 217 4.57 17.26 4.70
N PHE A 218 5.77 17.63 4.23
CA PHE A 218 6.54 16.81 3.29
C PHE A 218 6.77 15.40 3.83
N ALA A 219 7.23 15.27 5.08
CA ALA A 219 7.42 13.97 5.72
C ALA A 219 6.10 13.18 5.83
N LYS A 220 4.99 13.84 6.20
CA LYS A 220 3.67 13.20 6.31
C LYS A 220 3.12 12.69 4.96
N THR A 221 3.46 13.32 3.84
CA THR A 221 3.02 12.86 2.51
C THR A 221 3.70 11.56 2.04
N SER A 222 4.78 11.13 2.69
CA SER A 222 5.52 9.90 2.36
C SER A 222 4.64 8.64 2.34
N VAL A 223 3.52 8.63 3.08
CA VAL A 223 2.49 7.57 3.06
C VAL A 223 1.92 7.28 1.67
N MET A 224 1.94 8.25 0.76
CA MET A 224 1.46 8.08 -0.62
C MET A 224 2.55 7.62 -1.58
N TRP A 225 3.81 7.96 -1.32
CA TRP A 225 4.92 7.71 -2.24
C TRP A 225 5.21 6.22 -2.41
N ILE A 226 5.07 5.42 -1.33
CA ILE A 226 5.29 3.98 -1.38
C ILE A 226 4.33 3.29 -2.37
N PRO A 227 2.99 3.49 -2.26
CA PRO A 227 2.04 3.07 -3.30
C PRO A 227 2.35 3.55 -4.71
N PHE A 228 2.63 4.84 -4.90
CA PHE A 228 2.83 5.40 -6.25
C PHE A 228 4.05 4.80 -6.94
N LEU A 229 5.15 4.65 -6.21
CA LEU A 229 6.37 4.05 -6.73
C LEU A 229 6.15 2.56 -7.06
N TYR A 230 5.42 1.83 -6.22
CA TYR A 230 5.08 0.45 -6.51
C TYR A 230 4.17 0.33 -7.75
N MET A 231 3.19 1.22 -7.90
CA MET A 231 2.29 1.25 -9.06
C MET A 231 3.04 1.54 -10.37
N SER A 232 3.97 2.50 -10.35
CA SER A 232 4.75 2.85 -11.55
C SER A 232 5.72 1.76 -11.98
N THR A 233 6.19 0.92 -11.05
CA THR A 233 7.25 -0.06 -11.30
C THR A 233 6.74 -1.49 -11.45
N SER A 234 5.62 -1.85 -10.79
CA SER A 234 5.07 -3.19 -10.78
C SER A 234 3.95 -3.35 -11.80
N THR A 235 4.26 -3.96 -12.95
CA THR A 235 3.24 -4.38 -13.93
C THR A 235 2.26 -5.38 -13.33
N GLN A 236 2.73 -6.27 -12.45
CA GLN A 236 1.89 -7.28 -11.80
C GLN A 236 0.82 -6.65 -10.90
N PHE A 237 1.15 -5.54 -10.24
CA PHE A 237 0.19 -4.80 -9.43
C PHE A 237 -0.84 -4.07 -10.30
N ARG A 238 -0.41 -3.42 -11.39
CA ARG A 238 -1.32 -2.74 -12.32
C ARG A 238 -2.34 -3.71 -12.93
N LEU A 239 -1.91 -4.93 -13.27
CA LEU A 239 -2.80 -5.99 -13.73
C LEU A 239 -3.81 -6.39 -12.66
N SER A 240 -3.35 -6.58 -11.41
CA SER A 240 -4.24 -6.88 -10.28
C SER A 240 -5.31 -5.80 -10.06
N LEU A 241 -5.00 -4.51 -10.24
CA LEU A 241 -5.99 -3.44 -10.12
C LEU A 241 -7.07 -3.53 -11.22
N VAL A 242 -6.69 -3.88 -12.44
CA VAL A 242 -7.65 -4.10 -13.54
C VAL A 242 -8.54 -5.31 -13.25
N ASP A 243 -7.96 -6.40 -12.76
CA ASP A 243 -8.71 -7.61 -12.36
C ASP A 243 -9.73 -7.30 -11.27
N ILE A 244 -9.34 -6.54 -10.23
CA ILE A 244 -10.24 -6.12 -9.15
C ILE A 244 -11.38 -5.26 -9.71
N ALA A 245 -11.07 -4.27 -10.54
CA ALA A 245 -12.08 -3.40 -11.16
C ALA A 245 -13.03 -4.18 -12.09
N ALA A 246 -12.55 -5.22 -12.77
CA ALA A 246 -13.37 -6.09 -13.60
C ALA A 246 -14.32 -6.98 -12.75
N LEU A 247 -13.83 -7.50 -11.62
CA LEU A 247 -14.64 -8.30 -10.70
C LEU A 247 -15.76 -7.47 -10.03
N ASP A 248 -15.47 -6.22 -9.65
CA ASP A 248 -16.50 -5.33 -9.10
C ASP A 248 -17.60 -5.03 -10.13
N ARG A 249 -17.25 -4.87 -11.42
CA ARG A 249 -18.23 -4.69 -12.51
C ARG A 249 -19.10 -5.93 -12.72
N LEU A 250 -18.52 -7.12 -12.62
CA LEU A 250 -19.27 -8.38 -12.72
C LEU A 250 -20.22 -8.55 -11.54
N SER A 251 -19.76 -8.29 -10.32
CA SER A 251 -20.61 -8.34 -9.12
C SER A 251 -21.78 -7.35 -9.21
N ALA A 252 -21.53 -6.12 -9.67
CA ALA A 252 -22.58 -5.11 -9.85
C ALA A 252 -23.63 -5.53 -10.90
N THR A 253 -23.19 -6.20 -11.98
CA THR A 253 -24.08 -6.70 -13.03
C THR A 253 -24.97 -7.85 -12.53
N THR A 254 -24.43 -8.76 -11.72
CA THR A 254 -25.21 -9.86 -11.11
C THR A 254 -26.23 -9.35 -10.11
N THR A 255 -25.87 -8.35 -9.28
CA THR A 255 -26.82 -7.73 -8.35
C THR A 255 -27.94 -6.99 -9.08
N ALA A 256 -27.62 -6.23 -10.13
CA ALA A 256 -28.63 -5.55 -10.96
C ALA A 256 -29.54 -6.53 -11.72
N ALA A 257 -29.02 -7.68 -12.17
CA ALA A 257 -29.82 -8.73 -12.79
C ALA A 257 -30.76 -9.45 -11.80
N GLY A 258 -30.42 -9.47 -10.51
CA GLY A 258 -31.25 -10.04 -9.44
C GLY A 258 -32.45 -9.17 -9.01
N GLU A 259 -32.47 -7.89 -9.40
CA GLU A 259 -33.51 -6.91 -9.02
C GLU A 259 -34.51 -6.58 -10.15
N ALA A 260 -34.50 -7.31 -11.28
CA ALA A 260 -35.49 -7.12 -12.34
C ALA A 260 -36.93 -7.31 -11.78
N PRO A 261 -37.89 -6.40 -12.08
CA PRO A 261 -39.20 -6.41 -11.44
C PRO A 261 -40.02 -7.64 -11.86
N LYS A 262 -40.69 -8.26 -10.89
CA LYS A 262 -41.69 -9.33 -11.09
C LYS A 262 -42.77 -8.84 -12.05
N ALA A 263 -42.61 -9.11 -13.34
CA ALA A 263 -43.66 -8.93 -14.32
C ALA A 263 -44.67 -10.08 -14.20
N THR A 264 -45.90 -9.71 -13.89
CA THR A 264 -47.11 -10.52 -13.79
C THR A 264 -47.28 -11.44 -15.01
N THR A 265 -47.15 -12.76 -14.81
CA THR A 265 -47.48 -13.77 -15.81
C THR A 265 -49.00 -13.85 -15.97
N ALA A 266 -49.54 -13.24 -17.03
CA ALA A 266 -50.88 -13.53 -17.49
C ALA A 266 -50.94 -14.94 -18.10
N VAL A 267 -51.89 -15.73 -17.62
CA VAL A 267 -52.19 -17.09 -18.07
C VAL A 267 -52.77 -17.05 -19.48
N ARG A 268 -52.21 -17.83 -20.41
CA ARG A 268 -52.89 -18.25 -21.65
C ARG A 268 -52.78 -19.76 -21.80
N GLN A 269 -53.89 -20.46 -21.53
CA GLN A 269 -54.08 -21.87 -21.85
C GLN A 269 -54.51 -22.03 -23.32
N THR A 270 -53.97 -23.07 -23.98
CA THR A 270 -54.58 -23.98 -24.99
C THR A 270 -53.42 -24.81 -25.58
N GLY A 271 -53.42 -26.12 -25.76
CA GLY A 271 -54.35 -27.20 -25.48
C GLY A 271 -53.61 -28.55 -25.65
N LYS A 272 -54.05 -29.58 -24.95
CA LYS A 272 -53.54 -30.97 -25.03
C LYS A 272 -54.02 -31.65 -26.32
N LYS A 273 -53.15 -32.42 -26.98
CA LYS A 273 -53.53 -33.65 -27.68
C LYS A 273 -52.46 -34.73 -27.51
N SER A 274 -52.92 -35.86 -26.98
CA SER A 274 -52.25 -37.11 -26.63
C SER A 274 -51.98 -38.00 -27.86
N ILE A 275 -50.98 -38.90 -27.76
CA ILE A 275 -50.99 -40.30 -28.25
C ILE A 275 -49.90 -41.10 -27.46
N SER A 276 -50.24 -42.35 -27.14
CA SER A 276 -49.52 -43.42 -26.39
C SER A 276 -49.16 -44.56 -27.37
N PRO A 277 -48.68 -45.78 -26.99
CA PRO A 277 -47.66 -46.23 -26.03
C PRO A 277 -46.62 -47.26 -26.63
N ASP A 278 -45.69 -47.74 -25.78
CA ASP A 278 -44.95 -49.04 -25.79
C ASP A 278 -43.98 -49.44 -26.93
N ASN A 279 -42.69 -49.65 -26.62
CA ASN A 279 -42.11 -51.00 -26.39
C ASN A 279 -40.58 -51.05 -26.18
N VAL A 280 -40.23 -52.03 -25.34
CA VAL A 280 -38.95 -52.67 -24.98
C VAL A 280 -38.17 -53.22 -26.18
N SER A 281 -36.83 -53.11 -26.20
CA SER A 281 -35.88 -54.25 -26.23
C SER A 281 -34.40 -53.87 -26.48
N ASN A 282 -33.53 -54.66 -25.84
CA ASN A 282 -32.07 -54.76 -26.02
C ASN A 282 -31.60 -54.82 -27.48
N ASP A 283 -30.37 -54.35 -27.76
CA ASP A 283 -29.34 -55.26 -28.29
C ASP A 283 -27.90 -54.78 -28.05
N LYS A 284 -27.00 -55.75 -27.94
CA LYS A 284 -25.54 -55.65 -27.89
C LYS A 284 -24.97 -55.61 -29.32
N ASP A 285 -23.74 -55.12 -29.47
CA ASP A 285 -22.66 -55.60 -30.36
C ASP A 285 -21.62 -54.46 -30.52
N ILE A 286 -20.39 -54.57 -30.01
CA ILE A 286 -19.22 -55.23 -30.63
C ILE A 286 -19.05 -54.81 -32.10
N VAL A 287 -17.96 -54.09 -32.41
CA VAL A 287 -17.00 -54.43 -33.48
C VAL A 287 -15.78 -53.52 -33.41
N THR A 288 -14.64 -54.19 -33.52
CA THR A 288 -13.24 -53.75 -33.53
C THR A 288 -12.81 -53.31 -34.94
N ILE A 289 -11.64 -52.64 -35.03
CA ILE A 289 -10.61 -52.68 -36.13
C ILE A 289 -10.44 -51.42 -37.00
N GLY A 290 -9.18 -50.95 -37.00
CA GLY A 290 -8.41 -50.52 -38.19
C GLY A 290 -8.22 -49.01 -38.29
N LYS A 291 -7.02 -48.44 -38.47
CA LYS A 291 -5.67 -48.91 -38.79
C LYS A 291 -4.67 -47.88 -38.27
#